data_AF-A0A453QAK1-F1
#
_entry.id   AF-A0A453QAK1-F1
#
_cell.length_a   1.000
_cell.length_b   1.000
_cell.length_c   1.000
_cell.angle_alpha   90.00
_cell.angle_beta   90.00
_cell.angle_gamma   90.00
#
_symmetry.space_group_name_H-M   'P 1'
#
loop_
_entity.id
_entity.type
_entity.pdbx_description
1 polymer ?
#
loop_
_entity_poly.entity_id
_entity_poly.type
_entity_poly.pdbx_seq_one_letter_code
_entity_poly.pdbx_strand_id
1 'polypeptide(L)'
;MLDDGKELGMPDGVLMNGKGPYRYNDSLVPAGIEYETINVEPGKTYRFRVHNVGVSTSLNLRIQGHNMAMVETEGSYTMKQNFTNLDIHVGQSYSFLVTMDQNASSDYYIVASARFVNESLWTRVTGVAILHYSNSKGKASGLLPDPPNDEYDKSFSMNQARSIRMNVTTGAARPNPQGSFHYGEINVTQVYKLRNMPPVTINGKKRTTLNGISYSPPATPLRLADLYDKKEVYTLDFPTMPSDGPPAIGSSVINSTYKNFMEIVFQNNDTKVQTYHIDGYAFWVVGMDYGEWKNESRSTYNKWDGVSRCTTQ
;
A
#
# COMPACT_ATOMS: atom_id res chain seq x y z
N MET A 1 -7.72 -22.24 0.39
CA MET A 1 -6.90 -21.73 1.52
C MET A 1 -7.65 -20.65 2.30
N LEU A 2 -7.79 -19.42 1.78
CA LEU A 2 -8.61 -18.38 2.44
C LEU A 2 -10.11 -18.70 2.38
N ASP A 3 -10.62 -19.21 1.25
CA ASP A 3 -12.03 -19.63 1.10
C ASP A 3 -12.43 -20.83 1.99
N ASP A 4 -11.43 -21.51 2.54
CA ASP A 4 -11.60 -22.60 3.51
C ASP A 4 -11.53 -22.09 4.96
N GLY A 5 -11.41 -20.77 5.16
CA GLY A 5 -11.29 -20.13 6.46
C GLY A 5 -9.91 -20.26 7.10
N LYS A 6 -8.85 -20.56 6.33
CA LYS A 6 -7.48 -20.66 6.83
C LYS A 6 -6.71 -19.38 6.55
N GLU A 7 -6.02 -18.85 7.55
CA GLU A 7 -5.14 -17.68 7.36
C GLU A 7 -3.93 -18.02 6.50
N LEU A 8 -3.45 -17.02 5.77
CA LEU A 8 -2.12 -17.06 5.16
C LEU A 8 -1.10 -16.93 6.30
N GLY A 9 -0.36 -18.01 6.56
CA GLY A 9 0.69 -18.02 7.58
C GLY A 9 1.83 -17.04 7.25
N MET A 10 2.86 -17.05 8.10
CA MET A 10 4.07 -16.27 7.84
C MET A 10 4.76 -16.77 6.55
N PRO A 11 5.12 -15.88 5.61
CA PRO A 11 5.85 -16.27 4.41
C PRO A 11 7.28 -16.68 4.75
N ASP A 12 7.90 -17.46 3.87
CA ASP A 12 9.28 -17.92 4.06
C ASP A 12 10.32 -16.81 3.85
N GLY A 13 9.98 -15.75 3.10
CA GLY A 13 10.87 -14.63 2.84
C GLY A 13 10.25 -13.55 1.96
N VAL A 14 10.97 -12.45 1.79
CA VAL A 14 10.63 -11.37 0.86
C VAL A 14 11.50 -11.51 -0.39
N LEU A 15 10.87 -11.40 -1.55
CA LEU A 15 11.57 -11.46 -2.83
C LEU A 15 11.76 -10.06 -3.42
N MET A 16 12.90 -9.84 -4.09
CA MET A 16 13.14 -8.66 -4.91
C MET A 16 13.32 -9.13 -6.36
N ASN A 17 12.48 -8.64 -7.28
CA ASN A 17 12.46 -9.07 -8.68
C ASN A 17 12.40 -10.61 -8.85
N GLY A 18 11.66 -11.30 -7.97
CA GLY A 18 11.51 -12.75 -7.98
C GLY A 18 12.67 -13.54 -7.36
N LYS A 19 13.72 -12.86 -6.89
CA LYS A 19 14.90 -13.49 -6.27
C LYS A 19 14.87 -13.36 -4.76
N GLY A 20 15.49 -14.32 -4.08
CA GLY A 20 15.59 -14.36 -2.63
C GLY A 20 16.62 -13.36 -2.08
N PRO A 21 16.82 -13.33 -0.75
CA PRO A 21 17.76 -12.42 -0.13
C PRO A 21 19.21 -12.81 -0.40
N TYR A 22 20.07 -11.80 -0.59
CA TYR A 22 21.52 -11.94 -0.48
C TYR A 22 21.87 -12.55 0.87
N ARG A 23 22.90 -13.39 0.92
CA ARG A 23 23.34 -14.07 2.15
C ARG A 23 24.10 -13.12 3.08
N TYR A 24 23.36 -12.20 3.72
CA TYR A 24 23.89 -11.23 4.68
C TYR A 24 24.14 -11.84 6.07
N ASN A 25 23.54 -13.00 6.37
CA ASN A 25 23.71 -13.73 7.61
C ASN A 25 23.61 -15.24 7.34
N ASP A 26 24.69 -15.98 7.61
CA ASP A 26 24.81 -17.40 7.29
C ASP A 26 23.83 -18.30 8.05
N SER A 27 23.32 -17.84 9.20
CA SER A 27 22.35 -18.57 10.04
C SER A 27 20.89 -18.31 9.63
N LEU A 28 20.63 -17.19 8.93
CA LEU A 28 19.28 -16.82 8.49
C LEU A 28 19.02 -17.14 7.02
N VAL A 29 20.05 -17.00 6.18
CA VAL A 29 19.94 -17.17 4.73
C VAL A 29 20.82 -18.36 4.30
N PRO A 30 20.23 -19.44 3.76
CA PRO A 30 20.98 -20.57 3.22
C PRO A 30 21.92 -20.16 2.07
N ALA A 31 22.96 -20.97 1.85
CA ALA A 31 23.80 -20.82 0.67
C ALA A 31 23.04 -21.20 -0.61
N GLY A 32 23.44 -20.62 -1.76
CA GLY A 32 22.89 -20.97 -3.08
C GLY A 32 21.58 -20.28 -3.46
N ILE A 33 21.07 -19.35 -2.63
CA ILE A 33 19.93 -18.52 -2.98
C ILE A 33 20.35 -17.45 -4.00
N GLU A 34 19.68 -17.42 -5.15
CA GLU A 34 19.84 -16.32 -6.11
C GLU A 34 19.29 -15.02 -5.52
N TYR A 35 20.02 -13.93 -5.72
CA TYR A 35 19.68 -12.60 -5.21
C TYR A 35 19.79 -11.54 -6.29
N GLU A 36 19.14 -10.41 -6.06
CA GLU A 36 19.15 -9.30 -7.01
C GLU A 36 20.36 -8.40 -6.83
N THR A 37 20.96 -7.98 -7.95
CA THR A 37 22.03 -6.99 -8.00
C THR A 37 21.64 -5.88 -8.97
N ILE A 38 21.63 -4.64 -8.50
CA ILE A 38 21.37 -3.45 -9.30
C ILE A 38 22.70 -2.74 -9.53
N ASN A 39 23.16 -2.71 -10.78
CA ASN A 39 24.43 -2.09 -11.16
C ASN A 39 24.25 -0.59 -11.42
N VAL A 40 25.12 0.23 -10.84
CA VAL A 40 25.06 1.68 -10.90
C VAL A 40 26.43 2.31 -11.08
N GLU A 41 26.45 3.51 -11.67
CA GLU A 41 27.65 4.34 -11.80
C GLU A 41 27.71 5.42 -10.69
N PRO A 42 28.90 5.66 -10.11
CA PRO A 42 29.11 6.73 -9.14
C PRO A 42 28.71 8.11 -9.68
N GLY A 43 28.13 8.93 -8.82
CA GLY A 43 27.71 10.30 -9.12
C GLY A 43 26.47 10.41 -10.02
N LYS A 44 25.94 9.31 -10.56
CA LYS A 44 24.70 9.32 -11.35
C LYS A 44 23.48 9.28 -10.45
N THR A 45 22.34 9.73 -10.97
CA THR A 45 21.04 9.60 -10.33
C THR A 45 20.18 8.63 -11.13
N TYR A 46 19.62 7.63 -10.43
CA TYR A 46 18.74 6.62 -11.01
C TYR A 46 17.33 6.77 -10.48
N ARG A 47 16.33 6.50 -11.34
CA ARG A 47 14.93 6.38 -10.92
C ARG A 47 14.63 4.92 -10.58
N PHE A 48 14.43 4.63 -9.30
CA PHE A 48 13.93 3.36 -8.81
C PHE A 48 12.40 3.36 -8.86
N ARG A 49 11.80 2.32 -9.45
CA ARG A 49 10.35 2.09 -9.44
C ARG A 49 10.09 0.85 -8.60
N VAL A 50 9.34 1.03 -7.52
CA VAL A 50 9.13 -0.02 -6.52
C VAL A 50 7.65 -0.30 -6.40
N HIS A 51 7.29 -1.57 -6.49
CA HIS A 51 5.92 -2.05 -6.47
C HIS A 51 5.83 -3.17 -5.44
N ASN A 52 4.92 -3.07 -4.47
CA ASN A 52 4.64 -4.17 -3.55
C ASN A 52 3.52 -5.03 -4.14
N VAL A 53 3.91 -6.08 -4.85
CA VAL A 53 3.03 -7.10 -5.45
C VAL A 53 2.88 -8.33 -4.57
N GLY A 54 3.24 -8.23 -3.28
CA GLY A 54 3.05 -9.30 -2.31
C GLY A 54 1.57 -9.54 -2.00
N VAL A 55 1.28 -10.55 -1.18
CA VAL A 55 -0.10 -10.96 -0.88
C VAL A 55 -0.66 -10.28 0.37
N SER A 56 0.16 -10.07 1.40
CA SER A 56 -0.35 -9.60 2.71
C SER A 56 0.59 -8.68 3.50
N THR A 57 1.88 -8.63 3.15
CA THR A 57 2.89 -8.02 4.02
C THR A 57 3.22 -6.60 3.56
N SER A 58 3.04 -5.64 4.47
CA SER A 58 3.61 -4.30 4.31
C SER A 58 5.13 -4.38 4.52
N LEU A 59 5.89 -3.66 3.70
CA LEU A 59 7.34 -3.69 3.72
C LEU A 59 7.90 -2.30 4.00
N ASN A 60 9.01 -2.22 4.73
CA ASN A 60 9.81 -1.01 4.81
C ASN A 60 11.03 -1.14 3.89
N LEU A 61 11.11 -0.27 2.88
CA LEU A 61 12.22 -0.21 1.93
C LEU A 61 13.25 0.83 2.38
N ARG A 62 14.54 0.49 2.22
CA ARG A 62 15.67 1.37 2.46
C ARG A 62 16.91 0.94 1.70
N ILE A 63 17.79 1.88 1.42
CA ILE A 63 19.07 1.66 0.74
C ILE A 63 20.17 2.15 1.67
N GLN A 64 21.10 1.27 2.04
CA GLN A 64 22.16 1.56 2.98
C GLN A 64 22.96 2.80 2.53
N GLY A 65 23.02 3.83 3.36
CA GLY A 65 23.77 5.06 3.07
C GLY A 65 23.14 6.00 2.04
N HIS A 66 21.96 5.70 1.49
CA HIS A 66 21.38 6.52 0.41
C HIS A 66 20.03 7.12 0.80
N ASN A 67 19.83 8.39 0.45
CA ASN A 67 18.51 9.02 0.49
C ASN A 67 17.72 8.72 -0.79
N MET A 68 16.43 8.52 -0.64
CA MET A 68 15.47 8.28 -1.70
C MET A 68 14.55 9.50 -1.84
N ALA A 69 14.70 10.25 -2.93
CA ALA A 69 13.83 11.39 -3.19
C ALA A 69 12.57 10.92 -3.92
N MET A 70 11.44 10.83 -3.21
CA MET A 70 10.14 10.46 -3.79
C MET A 70 9.69 11.50 -4.80
N VAL A 71 9.28 11.03 -5.98
CA VAL A 71 8.85 11.90 -7.10
C VAL A 71 7.53 11.47 -7.74
N GLU A 72 7.09 10.24 -7.50
CA GLU A 72 5.82 9.73 -8.04
C GLU A 72 5.27 8.59 -7.17
N THR A 73 3.93 8.51 -7.11
CA THR A 73 3.19 7.39 -6.53
C THR A 73 1.99 7.08 -7.41
N GLU A 74 1.77 5.81 -7.75
CA GLU A 74 0.60 5.32 -8.49
C GLU A 74 0.22 6.14 -9.73
N GLY A 75 1.22 6.64 -10.47
CA GLY A 75 1.06 7.44 -11.68
C GLY A 75 0.97 8.96 -11.44
N SER A 76 0.92 9.41 -10.19
CA SER A 76 0.82 10.82 -9.80
C SER A 76 2.18 11.40 -9.40
N TYR A 77 2.57 12.52 -9.99
CA TYR A 77 3.77 13.26 -9.57
C TYR A 77 3.57 13.89 -8.19
N THR A 78 4.54 13.66 -7.31
CA THR A 78 4.49 14.15 -5.93
C THR A 78 5.38 15.38 -5.76
N MET A 79 5.09 16.16 -4.72
CA MET A 79 6.08 17.09 -4.19
C MET A 79 7.31 16.30 -3.78
N LYS A 80 8.49 16.78 -4.19
CA LYS A 80 9.74 16.05 -3.95
C LYS A 80 10.05 16.05 -2.46
N GLN A 81 10.17 14.86 -1.88
CA GLN A 81 10.50 14.67 -0.47
C GLN A 81 11.57 13.58 -0.33
N ASN A 82 12.56 13.80 0.53
CA ASN A 82 13.61 12.84 0.79
C ASN A 82 13.21 11.90 1.94
N PHE A 83 13.47 10.61 1.73
CA PHE A 83 13.27 9.54 2.70
C PHE A 83 14.55 8.73 2.83
N THR A 84 14.93 8.37 4.05
CA THR A 84 15.99 7.37 4.30
C THR A 84 15.42 5.94 4.25
N ASN A 85 14.13 5.81 4.55
CA ASN A 85 13.35 4.60 4.47
C ASN A 85 11.87 4.96 4.23
N LEU A 86 11.08 4.02 3.73
CA LEU A 86 9.63 4.21 3.58
C LEU A 86 8.84 2.92 3.69
N ASP A 87 7.60 3.02 4.16
CA ASP A 87 6.65 1.93 4.14
C ASP A 87 5.92 1.85 2.79
N ILE A 88 5.85 0.64 2.23
CA ILE A 88 5.11 0.33 1.02
C ILE A 88 4.15 -0.82 1.30
N HIS A 89 2.87 -0.54 1.16
CA HIS A 89 1.80 -1.50 1.41
C HIS A 89 1.44 -2.27 0.14
N VAL A 90 0.80 -3.43 0.29
CA VAL A 90 0.37 -4.28 -0.84
C VAL A 90 -0.48 -3.46 -1.82
N GLY A 91 -0.17 -3.56 -3.11
CA GLY A 91 -0.85 -2.83 -4.18
C GLY A 91 -0.36 -1.40 -4.39
N GLN A 92 0.55 -0.88 -3.56
CA GLN A 92 1.14 0.44 -3.75
C GLN A 92 2.36 0.42 -4.66
N SER A 93 2.59 1.56 -5.32
CA SER A 93 3.71 1.78 -6.23
C SER A 93 4.32 3.15 -6.00
N TYR A 94 5.64 3.23 -5.86
CA TYR A 94 6.38 4.48 -5.68
C TYR A 94 7.57 4.57 -6.63
N SER A 95 7.94 5.80 -7.01
CA SER A 95 9.20 6.10 -7.68
C SER A 95 10.06 7.05 -6.88
N PHE A 96 11.36 6.75 -6.84
CA PHE A 96 12.37 7.53 -6.15
C PHE A 96 13.53 7.88 -7.08
N LEU A 97 14.10 9.05 -6.90
CA LEU A 97 15.42 9.38 -7.43
C LEU A 97 16.45 9.11 -6.33
N VAL A 98 17.46 8.31 -6.67
CA VAL A 98 18.57 7.99 -5.78
C VAL A 98 19.86 8.39 -6.46
N THR A 99 20.64 9.25 -5.81
CA THR A 99 21.96 9.68 -6.32
C THR A 99 23.03 8.79 -5.71
N MET A 100 23.95 8.32 -6.53
CA MET A 100 25.07 7.46 -6.14
C MET A 100 26.23 8.29 -5.59
N ASP A 101 26.00 8.96 -4.47
CA ASP A 101 26.91 9.93 -3.83
C ASP A 101 27.81 9.32 -2.76
N GLN A 102 27.72 8.00 -2.54
CA GLN A 102 28.48 7.30 -1.52
C GLN A 102 29.85 6.83 -2.05
N ASN A 103 30.76 6.52 -1.12
CA ASN A 103 32.12 6.09 -1.47
C ASN A 103 32.14 4.64 -2.01
N ALA A 104 32.93 4.35 -3.04
CA ALA A 104 32.96 3.02 -3.62
C ALA A 104 33.92 2.04 -2.92
N SER A 105 34.08 2.15 -1.59
CA SER A 105 34.92 1.20 -0.84
C SER A 105 34.27 -0.19 -0.77
N SER A 106 32.95 -0.26 -0.87
CA SER A 106 32.16 -1.48 -0.94
C SER A 106 30.83 -1.23 -1.67
N ASP A 107 30.15 -2.31 -2.04
CA ASP A 107 28.75 -2.26 -2.43
C ASP A 107 27.83 -1.95 -1.23
N TYR A 108 26.55 -1.73 -1.51
CA TYR A 108 25.54 -1.36 -0.51
C TYR A 108 24.36 -2.32 -0.51
N TYR A 109 23.70 -2.46 0.64
CA TYR A 109 22.45 -3.24 0.74
C TYR A 109 21.23 -2.42 0.32
N ILE A 110 20.33 -3.05 -0.42
CA ILE A 110 18.92 -2.63 -0.56
C ILE A 110 18.11 -3.61 0.29
N VAL A 111 17.30 -3.09 1.21
CA VAL A 111 16.61 -3.90 2.21
C VAL A 111 15.12 -3.63 2.17
N ALA A 112 14.32 -4.69 2.19
CA ALA A 112 12.89 -4.66 2.41
C ALA A 112 12.52 -5.63 3.53
N SER A 113 12.08 -5.11 4.68
CA SER A 113 11.70 -5.93 5.83
C SER A 113 10.20 -5.80 6.13
N ALA A 114 9.60 -6.88 6.65
CA ALA A 114 8.20 -6.87 7.07
C ALA A 114 7.90 -5.78 8.13
N ARG A 115 6.70 -5.22 8.07
CA ARG A 115 6.16 -4.22 9.02
C ARG A 115 4.83 -4.68 9.60
N PHE A 116 4.50 -4.17 10.79
CA PHE A 116 3.29 -4.45 11.57
C PHE A 116 3.16 -5.93 11.95
N VAL A 117 4.30 -6.54 12.27
CA VAL A 117 4.44 -7.95 12.65
C VAL A 117 5.35 -8.06 13.87
N ASN A 118 5.32 -9.19 14.57
CA ASN A 118 6.25 -9.43 15.68
C ASN A 118 7.68 -9.59 15.13
N GLU A 119 8.50 -8.54 15.26
CA GLU A 119 9.84 -8.48 14.70
C GLU A 119 10.71 -9.68 15.09
N SER A 120 10.65 -10.13 16.34
CA SER A 120 11.48 -11.25 16.83
C SER A 120 11.25 -12.56 16.05
N LEU A 121 10.00 -12.82 15.66
CA LEU A 121 9.60 -13.99 14.87
C LEU A 121 9.80 -13.79 13.37
N TRP A 122 9.69 -12.53 12.91
CA TRP A 122 9.70 -12.15 11.49
C TRP A 122 11.05 -11.66 10.98
N THR A 123 12.11 -11.66 11.81
CA THR A 123 13.48 -11.28 11.41
C THR A 123 13.97 -11.97 10.13
N ARG A 124 13.56 -13.24 9.91
CA ARG A 124 13.87 -14.01 8.70
C ARG A 124 13.11 -13.57 7.44
N VAL A 125 12.04 -12.80 7.59
CA VAL A 125 11.21 -12.28 6.50
C VAL A 125 11.78 -10.91 6.06
N THR A 126 13.01 -10.97 5.56
CA THR A 126 13.76 -9.80 5.08
C THR A 126 14.33 -10.09 3.70
N GLY A 127 14.04 -9.22 2.74
CA GLY A 127 14.58 -9.24 1.40
C GLY A 127 15.81 -8.35 1.34
N VAL A 128 16.90 -8.85 0.76
CA VAL A 128 18.15 -8.11 0.62
C VAL A 128 18.67 -8.25 -0.79
N ALA A 129 18.90 -7.13 -1.46
CA ALA A 129 19.58 -7.05 -2.75
C ALA A 129 20.88 -6.24 -2.61
N ILE A 130 21.72 -6.30 -3.64
CA ILE A 130 22.98 -5.56 -3.70
C ILE A 130 22.84 -4.39 -4.67
N LEU A 131 23.19 -3.19 -4.21
CA LEU A 131 23.45 -2.03 -5.05
C LEU A 131 24.94 -1.99 -5.37
N HIS A 132 25.30 -2.42 -6.57
CA HIS A 132 26.68 -2.58 -7.01
C HIS A 132 27.19 -1.34 -7.72
N TYR A 133 28.21 -0.70 -7.16
CA TYR A 133 28.88 0.43 -7.77
C TYR A 133 29.92 -0.06 -8.78
N SER A 134 29.96 0.50 -9.98
CA SER A 134 30.87 0.05 -11.05
C SER A 134 32.36 0.15 -10.71
N ASN A 135 32.74 1.00 -9.75
CA ASN A 135 34.11 1.16 -9.23
C ASN A 135 34.27 0.61 -7.80
N SER A 136 33.34 -0.23 -7.34
CA SER A 136 33.35 -0.83 -6.00
C SER A 136 34.59 -1.68 -5.75
N LYS A 137 35.18 -1.54 -4.58
CA LYS A 137 36.39 -2.28 -4.16
C LYS A 137 36.10 -3.51 -3.32
N GLY A 138 34.84 -3.77 -2.98
CA GLY A 138 34.47 -4.84 -2.05
C GLY A 138 32.98 -5.15 -2.06
N LYS A 139 32.63 -6.32 -1.52
CA LYS A 139 31.23 -6.71 -1.35
C LYS A 139 30.56 -5.86 -0.27
N ALA A 140 29.23 -5.74 -0.36
CA ALA A 140 28.43 -5.12 0.69
C ALA A 140 28.72 -5.78 2.04
N SER A 141 28.82 -4.96 3.09
CA SER A 141 29.24 -5.38 4.42
C SER A 141 28.63 -4.50 5.51
N GLY A 142 28.84 -4.89 6.77
CA GLY A 142 28.22 -4.24 7.93
C GLY A 142 26.79 -4.69 8.21
N LEU A 143 26.16 -4.01 9.17
CA LEU A 143 24.78 -4.26 9.55
C LEU A 143 23.82 -3.74 8.48
N LEU A 144 22.69 -4.43 8.32
CA LEU A 144 21.58 -3.90 7.55
C LEU A 144 21.10 -2.61 8.22
N PRO A 145 20.69 -1.57 7.46
CA PRO A 145 20.01 -0.43 8.05
C PRO A 145 18.76 -0.89 8.82
N ASP A 146 18.47 -0.27 9.96
CA ASP A 146 17.32 -0.63 10.78
C ASP A 146 16.00 -0.10 10.17
N PRO A 147 14.89 -0.84 10.29
CA PRO A 147 13.56 -0.29 10.01
C PRO A 147 13.13 0.70 11.12
N PRO A 148 12.13 1.56 10.86
CA PRO A 148 11.41 2.25 11.92
C PRO A 148 10.80 1.25 12.91
N ASN A 149 10.81 1.61 14.19
CA ASN A 149 10.20 0.82 15.25
C ASN A 149 8.68 1.02 15.25
N ASP A 150 7.92 0.03 14.78
CA ASP A 150 6.46 0.10 14.70
C ASP A 150 5.72 -0.53 15.89
N GLU A 151 6.44 -1.18 16.81
CA GLU A 151 5.90 -1.65 18.09
C GLU A 151 5.52 -0.48 18.99
N TYR A 152 6.43 0.50 19.11
CA TYR A 152 6.24 1.68 19.96
C TYR A 152 5.82 2.93 19.20
N ASP A 153 6.22 3.08 17.92
CA ASP A 153 5.81 4.20 17.06
C ASP A 153 4.97 3.74 15.87
N LYS A 154 3.66 3.66 16.12
CA LYS A 154 2.68 3.36 15.08
C LYS A 154 2.44 4.57 14.16
N SER A 155 2.90 5.77 14.50
CA SER A 155 2.57 6.99 13.77
C SER A 155 3.38 7.15 12.48
N PHE A 156 4.57 6.53 12.38
CA PHE A 156 5.48 6.67 11.23
C PHE A 156 4.79 6.48 9.87
N SER A 157 4.12 5.34 9.68
CA SER A 157 3.50 4.98 8.40
C SER A 157 2.38 5.95 8.00
N MET A 158 1.56 6.38 8.97
CA MET A 158 0.51 7.37 8.73
C MET A 158 1.09 8.76 8.46
N ASN A 159 2.13 9.17 9.18
CA ASN A 159 2.82 10.45 8.96
C ASN A 159 3.43 10.50 7.56
N GLN A 160 4.05 9.40 7.12
CA GLN A 160 4.51 9.26 5.74
C GLN A 160 3.36 9.42 4.75
N ALA A 161 2.25 8.71 4.93
CA ALA A 161 1.10 8.81 4.04
C ALA A 161 0.56 10.25 3.93
N ARG A 162 0.47 10.95 5.07
CA ARG A 162 0.03 12.35 5.17
C ARG A 162 1.00 13.34 4.53
N SER A 163 2.30 13.04 4.53
CA SER A 163 3.33 13.93 3.97
C SER A 163 3.42 13.87 2.45
N ILE A 164 2.91 12.81 1.82
CA ILE A 164 2.93 12.66 0.36
C ILE A 164 1.81 13.51 -0.25
N ARG A 165 2.21 14.55 -1.00
CA ARG A 165 1.30 15.53 -1.62
C ARG A 165 1.53 15.55 -3.13
N MET A 166 0.48 15.87 -3.88
CA MET A 166 0.57 16.04 -5.32
C MET A 166 1.37 17.32 -5.65
N ASN A 167 2.28 17.25 -6.63
CA ASN A 167 2.90 18.47 -7.14
C ASN A 167 2.01 19.12 -8.20
N VAL A 168 1.22 20.08 -7.76
CA VAL A 168 0.24 20.83 -8.57
C VAL A 168 0.85 21.72 -9.66
N THR A 169 2.17 21.93 -9.66
CA THR A 169 2.87 22.71 -10.71
C THR A 169 3.32 21.84 -11.89
N THR A 170 3.40 20.52 -11.70
CA THR A 170 3.86 19.57 -12.71
C THR A 170 2.73 19.15 -13.64
N GLY A 171 2.90 19.29 -14.96
CA GLY A 171 1.89 18.87 -15.94
C GLY A 171 0.81 19.92 -16.22
N ALA A 172 1.02 21.18 -15.80
CA ALA A 172 0.11 22.33 -15.96
C ALA A 172 -0.19 22.75 -17.42
N ALA A 173 0.28 22.02 -18.43
CA ALA A 173 -0.04 22.24 -19.83
C ALA A 173 -1.18 21.32 -20.32
N ARG A 174 -2.31 21.28 -19.60
CA ARG A 174 -3.55 20.71 -20.13
C ARG A 174 -4.62 21.82 -20.16
N PRO A 175 -4.93 22.39 -21.33
CA PRO A 175 -5.89 23.49 -21.51
C PRO A 175 -7.35 23.18 -21.14
N ASN A 176 -7.63 21.99 -20.60
CA ASN A 176 -8.98 21.54 -20.31
C ASN A 176 -9.00 21.11 -18.82
N PRO A 177 -9.92 21.67 -17.99
CA PRO A 177 -10.19 21.15 -16.65
C PRO A 177 -10.94 19.81 -16.77
N GLN A 178 -10.30 18.80 -17.36
CA GLN A 178 -10.70 17.42 -17.20
C GLN A 178 -9.90 16.84 -16.04
N GLY A 179 -10.51 16.88 -14.87
CA GLY A 179 -9.94 16.39 -13.63
C GLY A 179 -10.37 17.28 -12.47
N SER A 180 -10.80 16.69 -11.37
CA SER A 180 -11.21 17.38 -10.17
C SER A 180 -9.99 17.98 -9.44
N PHE A 181 -9.26 18.90 -10.08
CA PHE A 181 -8.15 19.62 -9.43
C PHE A 181 -8.65 20.45 -8.24
N HIS A 182 -9.93 20.84 -8.27
CA HIS A 182 -10.65 21.45 -7.15
C HIS A 182 -11.61 20.46 -6.50
N TYR A 183 -11.20 19.21 -6.30
CA TYR A 183 -12.05 18.19 -5.66
C TYR A 183 -12.60 18.64 -4.29
N GLY A 184 -11.87 19.51 -3.59
CA GLY A 184 -12.31 20.14 -2.34
C GLY A 184 -13.55 21.03 -2.45
N GLU A 185 -13.86 21.53 -3.64
CA GLU A 185 -15.02 22.39 -3.94
C GLU A 185 -16.20 21.59 -4.52
N ILE A 186 -16.00 20.32 -4.85
CA ILE A 186 -17.06 19.45 -5.40
C ILE A 186 -17.94 18.97 -4.25
N ASN A 187 -19.25 19.17 -4.40
CA ASN A 187 -20.23 18.68 -3.44
C ASN A 187 -20.22 17.14 -3.39
N VAL A 188 -19.98 16.60 -2.19
CA VAL A 188 -20.11 15.17 -1.92
C VAL A 188 -21.58 14.78 -2.00
N THR A 189 -21.88 13.90 -2.95
CA THR A 189 -23.25 13.40 -3.20
C THR A 189 -23.60 12.18 -2.37
N GLN A 190 -22.60 11.42 -1.93
CA GLN A 190 -22.79 10.18 -1.20
C GLN A 190 -21.60 9.94 -0.27
N VAL A 191 -21.87 9.47 0.94
CA VAL A 191 -20.84 9.08 1.92
C VAL A 191 -20.99 7.60 2.23
N TYR A 192 -19.89 6.86 2.17
CA TYR A 192 -19.78 5.50 2.67
C TYR A 192 -18.79 5.48 3.83
N LYS A 193 -19.18 4.90 4.97
CA LYS A 193 -18.26 4.54 6.04
C LYS A 193 -18.10 3.03 6.02
N LEU A 194 -16.97 2.55 5.52
CA LEU A 194 -16.62 1.14 5.36
C LEU A 194 -15.79 0.71 6.56
N ARG A 195 -16.41 0.01 7.51
CA ARG A 195 -15.78 -0.54 8.70
C ARG A 195 -15.36 -1.98 8.45
N ASN A 196 -14.08 -2.28 8.58
CA ASN A 196 -13.60 -3.64 8.73
C ASN A 196 -13.42 -3.98 10.22
N MET A 197 -13.57 -5.26 10.54
CA MET A 197 -13.47 -5.81 11.89
C MET A 197 -12.53 -7.03 11.86
N PRO A 198 -12.04 -7.51 13.02
CA PRO A 198 -11.36 -8.79 13.09
C PRO A 198 -12.19 -9.90 12.43
N PRO A 199 -11.57 -10.92 11.80
CA PRO A 199 -12.32 -11.91 11.07
C PRO A 199 -13.30 -12.68 11.97
N VAL A 200 -14.50 -12.90 11.46
CA VAL A 200 -15.63 -13.55 12.15
C VAL A 200 -15.85 -14.96 11.64
N THR A 201 -16.60 -15.77 12.37
CA THR A 201 -17.02 -17.10 11.91
C THR A 201 -18.42 -17.04 11.31
N ILE A 202 -18.57 -17.40 10.03
CA ILE A 202 -19.87 -17.53 9.37
C ILE A 202 -19.93 -18.93 8.75
N ASN A 203 -20.97 -19.70 9.10
CA ASN A 203 -21.15 -21.09 8.67
C ASN A 203 -19.90 -21.97 8.91
N GLY A 204 -19.28 -21.83 10.09
CA GLY A 204 -18.11 -22.61 10.51
C GLY A 204 -16.78 -22.23 9.84
N LYS A 205 -16.74 -21.19 8.99
CA LYS A 205 -15.52 -20.69 8.34
C LYS A 205 -15.16 -19.29 8.81
N LYS A 206 -13.87 -19.03 9.03
CA LYS A 206 -13.34 -17.70 9.31
C LYS A 206 -13.42 -16.82 8.05
N ARG A 207 -13.96 -15.62 8.18
CA ARG A 207 -14.21 -14.68 7.08
C ARG A 207 -13.97 -13.25 7.50
N THR A 208 -13.51 -12.43 6.56
CA THR A 208 -13.48 -10.97 6.72
C THR A 208 -14.75 -10.35 6.16
N THR A 209 -15.10 -9.18 6.68
CA THR A 209 -16.28 -8.42 6.27
C THR A 209 -15.96 -6.95 6.13
N LEU A 210 -16.72 -6.27 5.27
CA LEU A 210 -16.86 -4.81 5.26
C LEU A 210 -18.31 -4.49 5.57
N ASN A 211 -18.55 -3.66 6.58
CA ASN A 211 -19.89 -3.33 7.10
C ASN A 211 -20.76 -4.57 7.38
N GLY A 212 -20.15 -5.67 7.85
CA GLY A 212 -20.84 -6.92 8.17
C GLY A 212 -21.09 -7.85 6.99
N ILE A 213 -20.78 -7.45 5.75
CA ILE A 213 -20.92 -8.29 4.57
C ILE A 213 -19.58 -8.95 4.22
N SER A 214 -19.56 -10.28 4.16
CA SER A 214 -18.48 -11.07 3.56
C SER A 214 -18.81 -11.30 2.10
N TYR A 215 -18.06 -10.67 1.20
CA TYR A 215 -18.30 -10.81 -0.23
C TYR A 215 -18.08 -12.26 -0.68
N SER A 216 -19.07 -12.81 -1.39
CA SER A 216 -18.92 -14.07 -2.11
C SER A 216 -19.10 -13.78 -3.60
N PRO A 217 -18.12 -14.10 -4.47
CA PRO A 217 -18.28 -13.90 -5.89
C PRO A 217 -19.39 -14.82 -6.42
N PRO A 218 -20.38 -14.29 -7.18
CA PRO A 218 -21.39 -15.12 -7.79
C PRO A 218 -20.82 -15.93 -8.96
N ALA A 219 -21.50 -17.02 -9.34
CA ALA A 219 -21.06 -17.87 -10.45
C ALA A 219 -21.08 -17.14 -11.81
N THR A 220 -21.94 -16.13 -11.97
CA THR A 220 -21.96 -15.26 -13.15
C THR A 220 -21.24 -13.95 -12.84
N PRO A 221 -20.23 -13.52 -13.61
CA PRO A 221 -19.56 -12.24 -13.39
C PRO A 221 -20.54 -11.06 -13.36
N LEU A 222 -20.37 -10.16 -12.39
CA LEU A 222 -21.29 -9.04 -12.13
C LEU A 222 -21.57 -8.20 -13.39
N ARG A 223 -20.53 -7.86 -14.17
CA ARG A 223 -20.68 -7.08 -15.40
C ARG A 223 -21.49 -7.78 -16.49
N LEU A 224 -21.39 -9.11 -16.58
CA LEU A 224 -22.21 -9.87 -17.53
C LEU A 224 -23.66 -9.97 -17.04
N ALA A 225 -23.87 -10.15 -15.74
CA ALA A 225 -25.21 -10.17 -15.18
C ALA A 225 -25.94 -8.84 -15.37
N ASP A 226 -25.23 -7.71 -15.15
CA ASP A 226 -25.74 -6.35 -15.40
C ASP A 226 -26.06 -6.13 -16.89
N LEU A 227 -25.13 -6.45 -17.79
CA LEU A 227 -25.29 -6.26 -19.24
C LEU A 227 -26.48 -7.03 -19.83
N TYR A 228 -26.77 -8.22 -19.30
CA TYR A 228 -27.84 -9.10 -19.80
C TYR A 228 -29.06 -9.15 -18.87
N ASP A 229 -29.19 -8.20 -17.94
CA ASP A 229 -30.33 -8.09 -17.01
C ASP A 229 -30.62 -9.36 -16.19
N LYS A 230 -29.60 -10.19 -15.94
CA LYS A 230 -29.76 -11.47 -15.25
C LYS A 230 -30.10 -11.22 -13.78
N LYS A 231 -31.30 -11.63 -13.37
CA LYS A 231 -31.80 -11.45 -12.01
C LYS A 231 -31.14 -12.43 -11.03
N GLU A 232 -31.20 -12.09 -9.74
CA GLU A 232 -30.75 -12.92 -8.62
C GLU A 232 -29.24 -13.26 -8.59
N VAL A 233 -28.40 -12.50 -9.32
CA VAL A 233 -26.94 -12.67 -9.29
C VAL A 233 -26.28 -11.85 -8.19
N TYR A 234 -26.78 -10.63 -7.96
CA TYR A 234 -26.28 -9.71 -6.95
C TYR A 234 -27.42 -8.80 -6.46
N THR A 235 -27.18 -8.14 -5.34
CA THR A 235 -28.09 -7.15 -4.75
C THR A 235 -27.40 -5.77 -4.71
N LEU A 236 -28.19 -4.70 -4.69
CA LEU A 236 -27.71 -3.31 -4.60
C LEU A 236 -27.92 -2.72 -3.20
N ASP A 237 -27.86 -3.57 -2.17
CA ASP A 237 -28.22 -3.27 -0.79
C ASP A 237 -27.00 -3.10 0.13
N PHE A 238 -25.83 -2.81 -0.44
CA PHE A 238 -24.61 -2.70 0.37
C PHE A 238 -24.75 -1.52 1.35
N PRO A 239 -24.55 -1.74 2.66
CA PRO A 239 -24.83 -0.74 3.67
C PRO A 239 -23.87 0.45 3.59
N THR A 240 -24.43 1.66 3.53
CA THR A 240 -23.67 2.92 3.47
C THR A 240 -22.90 3.23 4.76
N MET A 241 -23.47 2.82 5.90
CA MET A 241 -22.88 2.94 7.23
C MET A 241 -22.74 1.55 7.86
N PRO A 242 -21.79 1.37 8.81
CA PRO A 242 -21.67 0.10 9.50
C PRO A 242 -22.94 -0.24 10.27
N SER A 243 -23.35 -1.51 10.22
CA SER A 243 -24.43 -2.06 11.04
C SER A 243 -23.85 -2.93 12.15
N ASP A 244 -24.57 -3.02 13.27
CA ASP A 244 -24.29 -3.95 14.37
C ASP A 244 -25.09 -5.25 14.26
N GLY A 245 -25.79 -5.45 13.13
CA GLY A 245 -26.46 -6.71 12.80
C GLY A 245 -25.48 -7.87 12.62
N PRO A 246 -25.99 -9.12 12.63
CA PRO A 246 -25.16 -10.30 12.43
C PRO A 246 -24.50 -10.27 11.04
N PRO A 247 -23.23 -10.69 10.93
CA PRO A 247 -22.54 -10.70 9.66
C PRO A 247 -23.15 -11.73 8.70
N ALA A 248 -23.16 -11.40 7.41
CA ALA A 248 -23.76 -12.22 6.37
C ALA A 248 -22.80 -12.42 5.19
N ILE A 249 -23.01 -13.51 4.44
CA ILE A 249 -22.33 -13.74 3.17
C ILE A 249 -23.25 -13.26 2.05
N GLY A 250 -22.73 -12.51 1.09
CA GLY A 250 -23.54 -12.06 -0.04
C GLY A 250 -22.75 -11.41 -1.17
N SER A 251 -23.36 -11.37 -2.35
CA SER A 251 -22.89 -10.61 -3.51
C SER A 251 -23.60 -9.25 -3.53
N SER A 252 -23.32 -8.42 -2.52
CA SER A 252 -23.92 -7.10 -2.37
C SER A 252 -23.00 -6.03 -2.97
N VAL A 253 -23.56 -5.16 -3.81
CA VAL A 253 -22.83 -4.20 -4.66
C VAL A 253 -23.20 -2.77 -4.28
N ILE A 254 -22.18 -1.92 -4.17
CA ILE A 254 -22.36 -0.46 -4.07
C ILE A 254 -22.76 0.07 -5.45
N ASN A 255 -23.97 0.62 -5.57
CA ASN A 255 -24.40 1.31 -6.78
C ASN A 255 -24.03 2.79 -6.75
N SER A 256 -23.98 3.40 -7.94
CA SER A 256 -23.75 4.82 -8.10
C SER A 256 -24.43 5.33 -9.36
N THR A 257 -24.92 6.56 -9.32
CA THR A 257 -25.33 7.29 -10.51
C THR A 257 -24.11 7.88 -11.20
N TYR A 258 -24.11 7.89 -12.53
CA TYR A 258 -23.05 8.52 -13.32
C TYR A 258 -22.82 9.98 -12.87
N LYS A 259 -21.54 10.36 -12.70
CA LYS A 259 -21.06 11.66 -12.17
C LYS A 259 -21.32 11.94 -10.69
N ASN A 260 -21.79 10.98 -9.89
CA ASN A 260 -21.77 11.12 -8.44
C ASN A 260 -20.33 11.28 -7.92
N PHE A 261 -20.18 12.14 -6.91
CA PHE A 261 -18.94 12.34 -6.19
C PHE A 261 -19.07 11.72 -4.80
N MET A 262 -18.25 10.70 -4.52
CA MET A 262 -18.33 9.90 -3.29
C MET A 262 -17.21 10.26 -2.32
N GLU A 263 -17.56 10.31 -1.03
CA GLU A 263 -16.60 10.23 0.07
C GLU A 263 -16.65 8.81 0.65
N ILE A 264 -15.51 8.13 0.67
CA ILE A 264 -15.38 6.79 1.26
C ILE A 264 -14.44 6.90 2.46
N VAL A 265 -14.97 6.60 3.64
CA VAL A 265 -14.24 6.55 4.90
C VAL A 265 -13.96 5.09 5.22
N PHE A 266 -12.70 4.68 5.13
CA PHE A 266 -12.26 3.38 5.63
C PHE A 266 -11.99 3.49 7.13
N GLN A 267 -12.69 2.68 7.93
CA GLN A 267 -12.47 2.60 9.38
C GLN A 267 -11.99 1.21 9.76
N ASN A 268 -10.75 1.14 10.24
CA ASN A 268 -10.14 -0.11 10.68
C ASN A 268 -10.34 -0.34 12.17
N ASN A 269 -11.24 -1.25 12.52
CA ASN A 269 -11.45 -1.73 13.89
C ASN A 269 -10.74 -3.08 14.15
N ASP A 270 -9.90 -3.55 13.22
CA ASP A 270 -8.99 -4.68 13.42
C ASP A 270 -7.63 -4.20 13.97
N THR A 271 -6.80 -5.14 14.42
CA THR A 271 -5.43 -4.88 14.87
C THR A 271 -4.41 -4.95 13.74
N LYS A 272 -4.79 -5.49 12.58
CA LYS A 272 -3.94 -5.60 11.38
C LYS A 272 -4.21 -4.43 10.42
N VAL A 273 -3.15 -3.87 9.85
CA VAL A 273 -3.25 -2.89 8.75
C VAL A 273 -3.96 -3.53 7.57
N GLN A 274 -4.89 -2.80 6.97
CA GLN A 274 -5.58 -3.20 5.75
C GLN A 274 -5.10 -2.35 4.59
N THR A 275 -5.28 -2.85 3.37
CA THR A 275 -5.04 -2.07 2.15
C THR A 275 -6.27 -2.15 1.28
N TYR A 276 -6.77 -0.99 0.87
CA TYR A 276 -7.94 -0.83 0.04
C TYR A 276 -7.52 -0.37 -1.35
N HIS A 277 -7.88 -1.18 -2.34
CA HIS A 277 -7.68 -0.88 -3.75
C HIS A 277 -9.04 -0.66 -4.43
N ILE A 278 -9.10 0.30 -5.34
CA ILE A 278 -10.30 0.56 -6.15
C ILE A 278 -9.94 0.38 -7.62
N ASP A 279 -10.51 -0.63 -8.25
CA ASP A 279 -10.35 -0.87 -9.68
C ASP A 279 -11.06 0.21 -10.52
N GLY A 280 -10.42 0.63 -11.61
CA GLY A 280 -11.01 1.53 -12.61
C GLY A 280 -11.08 3.01 -12.21
N TYR A 281 -10.64 3.37 -11.00
CA TYR A 281 -10.61 4.74 -10.53
C TYR A 281 -9.30 5.06 -9.80
N ALA A 282 -8.94 6.35 -9.81
CA ALA A 282 -8.06 6.91 -8.82
C ALA A 282 -8.87 7.86 -7.93
N PHE A 283 -8.45 8.02 -6.68
CA PHE A 283 -9.12 8.81 -5.65
C PHE A 283 -8.11 9.67 -4.89
N TRP A 284 -8.58 10.77 -4.32
CA TRP A 284 -7.77 11.63 -3.47
C TRP A 284 -7.82 11.13 -2.02
N VAL A 285 -6.66 10.84 -1.44
CA VAL A 285 -6.57 10.59 0.01
C VAL A 285 -6.58 11.95 0.71
N VAL A 286 -7.75 12.33 1.23
CA VAL A 286 -7.97 13.66 1.81
C VAL A 286 -7.70 13.71 3.31
N GLY A 287 -7.71 12.59 4.02
CA GLY A 287 -7.44 12.54 5.45
C GLY A 287 -7.10 11.15 5.93
N MET A 288 -6.31 11.06 7.00
CA MET A 288 -5.90 9.81 7.64
C MET A 288 -5.57 10.10 9.11
N ASP A 289 -6.16 9.33 10.02
CA ASP A 289 -5.90 9.51 11.45
C ASP A 289 -6.24 8.25 12.27
N TYR A 290 -5.80 8.25 13.53
CA TYR A 290 -6.20 7.26 14.51
C TYR A 290 -7.58 7.57 15.12
N GLY A 291 -8.24 6.51 15.58
CA GLY A 291 -9.54 6.59 16.23
C GLY A 291 -10.71 6.49 15.26
N GLU A 292 -11.91 6.70 15.77
CA GLU A 292 -13.13 6.62 14.96
C GLU A 292 -13.39 7.92 14.22
N TRP A 293 -13.71 7.80 12.93
CA TRP A 293 -14.10 8.95 12.12
C TRP A 293 -15.45 9.49 12.60
N LYS A 294 -15.51 10.83 12.70
CA LYS A 294 -16.72 11.61 12.96
C LYS A 294 -16.86 12.71 11.92
N ASN A 295 -18.04 13.34 11.85
CA ASN A 295 -18.26 14.40 10.86
C ASN A 295 -17.28 15.58 11.02
N GLU A 296 -16.86 15.88 12.25
CA GLU A 296 -15.91 16.93 12.59
C GLU A 296 -14.49 16.65 12.07
N SER A 297 -14.16 15.37 11.82
CA SER A 297 -12.87 14.95 11.23
C SER A 297 -12.63 15.58 9.86
N ARG A 298 -13.68 16.02 9.14
CA ARG A 298 -13.55 16.73 7.86
C ARG A 298 -12.79 18.06 7.96
N SER A 299 -12.66 18.62 9.16
CA SER A 299 -11.89 19.85 9.40
C SER A 299 -10.39 19.68 9.13
N THR A 300 -9.87 18.45 9.19
CA THR A 300 -8.46 18.14 8.92
C THR A 300 -8.20 17.69 7.49
N TYR A 301 -9.23 17.66 6.64
CA TYR A 301 -9.09 17.18 5.28
C TYR A 301 -8.21 18.10 4.45
N ASN A 302 -7.21 17.49 3.81
CA ASN A 302 -6.54 18.09 2.69
C ASN A 302 -7.49 18.15 1.49
N LYS A 303 -7.89 19.38 1.15
CA LYS A 303 -8.81 19.68 0.04
C LYS A 303 -8.13 20.38 -1.13
N TRP A 304 -6.80 20.45 -1.11
CA TRP A 304 -6.01 21.21 -2.08
C TRP A 304 -5.11 20.29 -2.92
N ASP A 305 -4.15 19.62 -2.29
CA ASP A 305 -3.05 18.92 -2.97
C ASP A 305 -2.92 17.45 -2.52
N GLY A 306 -4.05 16.83 -2.15
CA GLY A 306 -4.15 15.41 -1.90
C GLY A 306 -3.63 14.64 -3.11
N VAL A 307 -2.80 13.64 -2.86
CA VAL A 307 -2.26 12.84 -3.96
C VAL A 307 -3.36 11.89 -4.48
N SER A 308 -3.47 11.82 -5.82
CA SER A 308 -4.36 10.87 -6.48
C SER A 308 -3.73 9.47 -6.45
N ARG A 309 -4.50 8.50 -5.95
CA ARG A 309 -4.07 7.14 -5.61
C ARG A 309 -5.07 6.11 -6.10
N CYS A 310 -4.63 4.88 -6.29
CA CYS A 310 -5.52 3.73 -6.50
C CYS A 310 -5.55 2.78 -5.29
N THR A 311 -4.59 2.92 -4.37
CA THR A 311 -4.48 2.09 -3.17
C THR A 311 -4.18 2.95 -1.94
N THR A 312 -4.93 2.76 -0.85
CA THR A 312 -4.64 3.34 0.47
C THR A 312 -4.58 2.24 1.53
N GLN A 313 -3.73 2.43 2.53
CA GLN A 313 -3.77 1.69 3.77
C GLN A 313 -4.79 2.28 4.76
#